data_AF-A0A351ISA3-F1
#
_entry.id   AF-A0A351ISA3-F1
#
_cell.length_a   1.000
_cell.length_b   1.000
_cell.length_c   1.000
_cell.angle_alpha   90.00
_cell.angle_beta   90.00
_cell.angle_gamma   90.00
#
_symmetry.space_group_name_H-M   'P 1'
#
loop_
_entity.id
_entity.type
_entity.pdbx_description
1 polymer ?
#
loop_
_entity_poly.entity_id
_entity_poly.type
_entity_poly.pdbx_seq_one_letter_code
_entity_poly.pdbx_strand_id
1 'polypeptide(L)'
;MSVLRTGDQNILWDAGLKARCLADMGHIVVHDVHTADVFSRPPQGACAVTVAPEAYLPDGRLSQWTASVESALFLGRMALPPNELTNRGVNLKRMATGIGLSVEKAVMQITEGEWFGVSLPQSDLVAHGVKIEQFKGAYAIFRKTIRDNLRQALLIKQTPPLFDALFDFAANPSFRLGVVAPRILREYLEKCGVTESRVQVTTSLEAYGECEDEKGILARFLSQYTYLRNVYNEAISQGQEAIAVLKEGDLPFYAVVRKYATNELVRVPLEYQSGDTVHRLRTRIALQGEVVAILGKAIPIILTILRSGPCVIPEKGSPYIPQALAFAKSVGGEFKALHEMHTLQVNALDALADVDGRVVLPEYLQRVWGTGPVTVREIGMHWREMSEQAQRRAEQLSGQLEDVIPVLIDEGYVGSDIAAQARSVLARVADYNSKMGEVFRTLPKDQQQSRKDELDREYQPKVLLRVAEVFSGQFERIRAEALRDMIGIFRSLAYWNCRPFATWVDALPGWYEAIRARATLTT
;
A
#
# COMPACT_ATOMS: atom_id res chain seq x y z
N MET A 1 -3.35 -4.18 35.47
CA MET A 1 -2.44 -3.99 34.32
C MET A 1 -2.75 -5.11 33.33
N SER A 2 -3.32 -4.81 32.16
CA SER A 2 -3.57 -5.84 31.14
C SER A 2 -2.34 -6.02 30.26
N VAL A 3 -2.15 -7.24 29.75
CA VAL A 3 -1.15 -7.55 28.72
C VAL A 3 -1.85 -7.43 27.37
N LEU A 4 -1.34 -6.57 26.50
CA LEU A 4 -1.85 -6.33 25.16
C LEU A 4 -0.81 -6.79 24.13
N ARG A 5 -1.28 -7.51 23.10
CA ARG A 5 -0.46 -7.94 21.98
C ARG A 5 -0.63 -6.98 20.80
N THR A 6 0.46 -6.61 20.16
CA THR A 6 0.43 -5.84 18.91
C THR A 6 1.44 -6.46 17.97
N GLY A 7 1.30 -6.23 16.67
CA GLY A 7 2.32 -6.65 15.72
C GLY A 7 2.39 -5.70 14.54
N ASP A 8 3.56 -5.63 13.93
CA ASP A 8 3.76 -4.89 12.70
C ASP A 8 4.80 -5.59 11.82
N GLN A 9 4.67 -5.41 10.51
CA GLN A 9 5.69 -5.82 9.55
C GLN A 9 6.84 -4.83 9.47
N ASN A 10 6.60 -3.57 9.87
CA ASN A 10 7.57 -2.49 9.71
C ASN A 10 7.82 -1.74 11.02
N ILE A 11 9.09 -1.76 11.45
CA ILE A 11 9.56 -1.07 12.65
C ILE A 11 9.73 0.44 12.46
N LEU A 12 9.77 0.93 11.22
CA LEU A 12 10.00 2.35 10.87
C LEU A 12 8.72 3.18 10.78
N TRP A 13 7.59 2.52 10.94
CA TRP A 13 6.28 3.13 10.86
C TRP A 13 5.85 3.61 12.24
N ASP A 14 4.79 3.06 12.79
CA ASP A 14 4.14 3.49 14.01
C ASP A 14 4.40 2.51 15.18
N ALA A 15 5.12 1.42 14.95
CA ALA A 15 5.33 0.34 15.93
C ALA A 15 5.78 0.83 17.31
N GLY A 16 6.86 1.61 17.37
CA GLY A 16 7.39 2.09 18.64
C GLY A 16 6.53 3.19 19.29
N LEU A 17 5.91 4.05 18.47
CA LEU A 17 4.94 5.04 18.92
C LEU A 17 3.72 4.37 19.57
N LYS A 18 3.13 3.38 18.90
CA LYS A 18 1.99 2.60 19.42
C LYS A 18 2.33 1.93 20.75
N ALA A 19 3.45 1.22 20.80
CA ALA A 19 3.89 0.54 22.01
C ALA A 19 4.10 1.52 23.17
N ARG A 20 4.64 2.72 22.90
CA ARG A 20 4.75 3.79 23.91
C ARG A 20 3.38 4.28 24.38
N CYS A 21 2.47 4.62 23.47
CA CYS A 21 1.13 5.10 23.84
C CYS A 21 0.42 4.10 24.76
N LEU A 22 0.46 2.81 24.42
CA LEU A 22 -0.12 1.74 25.25
C LEU A 22 0.58 1.62 26.61
N ALA A 23 1.91 1.73 26.65
CA ALA A 23 2.67 1.69 27.90
C ALA A 23 2.37 2.89 28.82
N ASP A 24 2.09 4.07 28.25
CA ASP A 24 1.67 5.27 29.01
C ASP A 24 0.24 5.18 29.53
N MET A 25 -0.63 4.49 28.80
CA MET A 25 -1.97 4.11 29.26
C MET A 25 -1.94 3.03 30.37
N GLY A 26 -0.75 2.53 30.72
CA GLY A 26 -0.56 1.58 31.82
C GLY A 26 -0.69 0.11 31.41
N HIS A 27 -0.54 -0.23 30.13
CA HIS A 27 -0.53 -1.62 29.66
C HIS A 27 0.88 -2.21 29.64
N ILE A 28 0.96 -3.55 29.75
CA ILE A 28 2.16 -4.31 29.33
C ILE A 28 1.95 -4.66 27.87
N VAL A 29 2.92 -4.39 27.02
CA VAL A 29 2.82 -4.63 25.58
C VAL A 29 3.74 -5.77 25.18
N VAL A 30 3.21 -6.74 24.44
CA VAL A 30 4.01 -7.71 23.70
C VAL A 30 3.92 -7.33 22.22
N HIS A 31 5.01 -6.84 21.65
CA HIS A 31 5.08 -6.41 20.26
C HIS A 31 5.80 -7.46 19.39
N ASP A 32 5.06 -8.04 18.46
CA ASP A 32 5.54 -9.04 17.52
C ASP A 32 6.00 -8.37 16.21
N VAL A 33 7.29 -8.37 15.93
CA VAL A 33 7.83 -7.95 14.63
C VAL A 33 7.64 -9.09 13.64
N HIS A 34 6.88 -8.87 12.57
CA HIS A 34 6.65 -9.88 11.54
C HIS A 34 7.89 -10.00 10.63
N THR A 35 8.84 -10.84 11.03
CA THR A 35 10.11 -11.04 10.32
C THR A 35 9.99 -12.03 9.16
N ALA A 36 8.85 -12.68 9.02
CA ALA A 36 8.75 -13.87 8.20
C ALA A 36 8.68 -13.60 6.68
N ASP A 37 8.32 -12.38 6.28
CA ASP A 37 8.35 -11.96 4.88
C ASP A 37 9.77 -11.76 4.33
N VAL A 38 10.76 -11.66 5.23
CA VAL A 38 12.16 -11.34 4.94
C VAL A 38 13.00 -12.55 4.50
N PHE A 39 12.52 -13.78 4.75
CA PHE A 39 13.33 -14.98 4.65
C PHE A 39 13.20 -15.74 3.32
N SER A 40 12.95 -15.14 2.15
CA SER A 40 12.77 -15.98 0.94
C SER A 40 13.89 -15.81 -0.10
N ARG A 41 13.93 -16.75 -1.05
CA ARG A 41 14.99 -16.87 -2.05
C ARG A 41 14.59 -16.12 -3.34
N PRO A 42 15.52 -15.46 -4.05
CA PRO A 42 15.20 -14.87 -5.35
C PRO A 42 14.88 -15.97 -6.36
N PRO A 43 14.05 -15.68 -7.39
CA PRO A 43 14.05 -16.50 -8.59
C PRO A 43 15.47 -16.59 -9.16
N GLN A 44 15.79 -17.68 -9.87
CA GLN A 44 17.11 -17.88 -10.44
C GLN A 44 17.43 -16.75 -11.44
N GLY A 45 18.51 -16.00 -11.18
CA GLY A 45 18.91 -14.82 -11.93
C GLY A 45 19.12 -13.63 -10.98
N ALA A 46 20.37 -13.35 -10.62
CA ALA A 46 20.68 -12.24 -9.73
C ALA A 46 20.47 -10.90 -10.45
N CYS A 47 19.26 -10.34 -10.38
CA CYS A 47 19.07 -8.93 -10.67
C CYS A 47 19.48 -8.09 -9.45
N ALA A 48 20.11 -6.94 -9.70
CA ALA A 48 20.35 -5.95 -8.65
C ALA A 48 19.01 -5.48 -8.07
N VAL A 49 18.96 -5.30 -6.76
CA VAL A 49 17.82 -4.70 -6.09
C VAL A 49 17.72 -3.23 -6.49
N THR A 50 16.51 -2.77 -6.77
CA THR A 50 16.20 -1.36 -7.02
C THR A 50 15.35 -0.79 -5.90
N VAL A 51 15.61 0.47 -5.51
CA VAL A 51 14.66 1.24 -4.71
C VAL A 51 13.77 1.98 -5.69
N ALA A 52 12.48 1.70 -5.67
CA ALA A 52 11.53 2.35 -6.54
C ALA A 52 10.22 2.62 -5.79
N PRO A 53 9.41 3.58 -6.25
CA PRO A 53 8.10 3.77 -5.67
C PRO A 53 7.20 2.58 -5.99
N GLU A 54 6.29 2.25 -5.07
CA GLU A 54 5.25 1.25 -5.30
C GLU A 54 4.31 1.72 -6.41
N ALA A 55 3.91 0.81 -7.29
CA ALA A 55 2.92 1.09 -8.34
C ALA A 55 2.06 -0.15 -8.55
N TYR A 56 0.88 0.01 -9.14
CA TYR A 56 0.06 -1.13 -9.52
C TYR A 56 0.32 -1.56 -10.96
N LEU A 57 0.24 -2.87 -11.18
CA LEU A 57 0.15 -3.48 -12.50
C LEU A 57 -1.29 -3.37 -13.05
N PRO A 58 -1.50 -3.53 -14.36
CA PRO A 58 -2.84 -3.46 -14.98
C PRO A 58 -3.88 -4.41 -14.37
N ASP A 59 -3.44 -5.54 -13.81
CA ASP A 59 -4.30 -6.54 -13.18
C ASP A 59 -4.66 -6.20 -11.72
N GLY A 60 -4.18 -5.07 -11.19
CA GLY A 60 -4.43 -4.63 -9.83
C GLY A 60 -3.50 -5.26 -8.79
N ARG A 61 -2.51 -6.07 -9.19
CA ARG A 61 -1.43 -6.46 -8.28
C ARG A 61 -0.47 -5.30 -8.08
N LEU A 62 0.10 -5.17 -6.88
CA LEU A 62 1.22 -4.28 -6.66
C LEU A 62 2.44 -4.81 -7.41
N SER A 63 3.11 -3.94 -8.16
CA SER A 63 4.37 -4.22 -8.86
C SER A 63 5.53 -4.46 -7.88
N GLN A 64 5.39 -3.98 -6.65
CA GLN A 64 6.39 -4.03 -5.60
C GLN A 64 5.67 -4.18 -4.27
N TRP A 65 6.12 -5.13 -3.45
CA TRP A 65 5.67 -5.26 -2.07
C TRP A 65 6.93 -5.52 -1.27
N THR A 66 7.30 -4.68 -0.30
CA THR A 66 8.39 -4.99 0.64
C THR A 66 8.04 -4.52 2.04
N ALA A 67 7.20 -5.30 2.71
CA ALA A 67 6.58 -4.95 3.99
C ALA A 67 7.58 -4.50 5.07
N SER A 68 8.84 -4.93 4.98
CA SER A 68 9.87 -4.67 6.00
C SER A 68 10.70 -3.40 5.78
N VAL A 69 10.48 -2.66 4.67
CA VAL A 69 11.37 -1.54 4.26
C VAL A 69 10.63 -0.41 3.58
N GLU A 70 9.31 -0.37 3.74
CA GLU A 70 8.51 0.72 3.20
C GLU A 70 8.77 2.00 4.01
N SER A 71 9.03 3.10 3.29
CA SER A 71 8.96 4.47 3.81
C SER A 71 8.31 5.36 2.78
N ALA A 72 7.57 6.35 3.23
CA ALA A 72 7.06 7.41 2.37
C ALA A 72 7.78 8.74 2.63
N LEU A 73 7.75 9.62 1.64
CA LEU A 73 8.02 11.06 1.83
C LEU A 73 7.03 11.66 2.85
N PHE A 74 7.31 12.84 3.40
CA PHE A 74 6.41 13.50 4.35
C PHE A 74 5.02 13.66 3.75
N LEU A 75 4.00 13.10 4.40
CA LEU A 75 2.64 13.09 3.88
C LEU A 75 2.61 12.57 2.43
N GLY A 76 3.44 11.57 2.10
CA GLY A 76 3.51 11.02 0.75
C GLY A 76 2.23 10.27 0.37
N ARG A 77 1.88 10.29 -0.92
CA ARG A 77 0.68 9.60 -1.44
C ARG A 77 0.89 8.09 -1.55
N MET A 78 -0.11 7.31 -1.15
CA MET A 78 -0.13 5.86 -1.38
C MET A 78 -0.28 5.55 -2.88
N ALA A 79 0.17 4.37 -3.31
CA ALA A 79 -0.15 3.85 -4.63
C ALA A 79 -1.67 3.68 -4.79
N LEU A 80 -2.17 3.86 -6.02
CA LEU A 80 -3.61 3.83 -6.31
C LEU A 80 -3.97 2.63 -7.19
N PRO A 81 -4.83 1.70 -6.76
CA PRO A 81 -5.28 0.60 -7.61
C PRO A 81 -5.92 1.10 -8.93
N PRO A 82 -5.65 0.48 -10.09
CA PRO A 82 -6.18 0.93 -11.38
C PRO A 82 -7.71 0.90 -11.43
N ASN A 83 -8.33 -0.05 -10.71
CA ASN A 83 -9.77 -0.17 -10.62
C ASN A 83 -10.42 1.04 -9.94
N GLU A 84 -9.73 1.77 -9.06
CA GLU A 84 -10.24 3.02 -8.48
C GLU A 84 -10.46 4.10 -9.54
N LEU A 85 -9.62 4.11 -10.58
CA LEU A 85 -9.75 5.02 -11.71
C LEU A 85 -10.83 4.53 -12.68
N THR A 86 -10.83 3.25 -13.05
CA THR A 86 -11.81 2.72 -14.00
C THR A 86 -13.23 2.70 -13.43
N ASN A 87 -13.41 2.42 -12.13
CA ASN A 87 -14.72 2.48 -11.47
C ASN A 87 -15.30 3.91 -11.45
N ARG A 88 -14.44 4.92 -11.61
CA ARG A 88 -14.85 6.33 -11.75
C ARG A 88 -15.02 6.76 -13.20
N GLY A 89 -14.83 5.86 -14.17
CA GLY A 89 -15.06 6.12 -15.59
C GLY A 89 -13.81 6.49 -16.38
N VAL A 90 -12.61 6.42 -15.80
CA VAL A 90 -11.36 6.62 -16.55
C VAL A 90 -11.16 5.49 -17.55
N ASN A 91 -10.94 5.84 -18.81
CA ASN A 91 -10.60 4.85 -19.85
C ASN A 91 -9.08 4.73 -20.01
N LEU A 92 -8.48 3.79 -19.29
CA LEU A 92 -7.02 3.56 -19.29
C LEU A 92 -6.44 3.26 -20.68
N LYS A 93 -7.21 2.60 -21.56
CA LYS A 93 -6.78 2.33 -22.94
C LYS A 93 -6.73 3.61 -23.76
N ARG A 94 -7.78 4.42 -23.71
CA ARG A 94 -7.86 5.72 -24.38
C ARG A 94 -6.77 6.66 -23.87
N MET A 95 -6.55 6.70 -22.56
CA MET A 95 -5.44 7.42 -21.93
C MET A 95 -4.09 7.00 -22.53
N ALA A 96 -3.77 5.71 -22.50
CA ALA A 96 -2.51 5.17 -23.01
C ALA A 96 -2.29 5.50 -24.49
N THR A 97 -3.33 5.39 -25.32
CA THR A 97 -3.29 5.76 -26.74
C THR A 97 -2.99 7.24 -26.93
N GLY A 98 -3.64 8.14 -26.18
CA GLY A 98 -3.43 9.59 -26.31
C GLY A 98 -2.04 10.08 -25.91
N ILE A 99 -1.35 9.33 -25.05
CA ILE A 99 -0.01 9.67 -24.55
C ILE A 99 1.11 8.85 -25.23
N GLY A 100 0.75 7.96 -26.16
CA GLY A 100 1.71 7.16 -26.91
C GLY A 100 2.43 6.08 -26.09
N LEU A 101 1.81 5.56 -25.03
CA LEU A 101 2.37 4.51 -24.18
C LEU A 101 1.57 3.21 -24.29
N SER A 102 2.17 2.10 -23.84
CA SER A 102 1.40 0.88 -23.56
C SER A 102 0.49 1.11 -22.34
N VAL A 103 -0.63 0.38 -22.27
CA VAL A 103 -1.53 0.45 -21.11
C VAL A 103 -0.79 0.16 -19.81
N GLU A 104 0.11 -0.82 -19.81
CA GLU A 104 0.94 -1.16 -18.66
C GLU A 104 1.80 0.01 -18.18
N LYS A 105 2.57 0.65 -19.08
CA LYS A 105 3.40 1.80 -18.71
C LYS A 105 2.57 2.99 -18.23
N ALA A 106 1.44 3.23 -18.88
CA ALA A 106 0.51 4.29 -18.50
C ALA A 106 -0.10 4.04 -17.11
N VAL A 107 -0.50 2.79 -16.81
CA VAL A 107 -1.01 2.38 -15.51
C VAL A 107 0.05 2.50 -14.44
N MET A 108 1.27 2.02 -14.67
CA MET A 108 2.35 2.17 -13.68
C MET A 108 2.60 3.65 -13.36
N GLN A 109 2.71 4.51 -14.37
CA GLN A 109 2.92 5.95 -14.15
C GLN A 109 1.82 6.62 -13.34
N ILE A 110 0.55 6.24 -13.56
CA ILE A 110 -0.59 6.89 -12.90
C ILE A 110 -0.91 6.31 -11.52
N THR A 111 -0.53 5.07 -11.26
CA THR A 111 -0.83 4.38 -10.00
C THR A 111 0.30 4.43 -8.99
N GLU A 112 1.47 4.94 -9.39
CA GLU A 112 2.65 5.04 -8.55
C GLU A 112 2.37 5.81 -7.23
N GLY A 113 2.92 5.37 -6.11
CA GLY A 113 2.92 6.07 -4.83
C GLY A 113 4.19 6.91 -4.64
N GLU A 114 4.33 7.52 -3.48
CA GLU A 114 5.60 8.09 -2.99
C GLU A 114 6.23 7.20 -1.90
N TRP A 115 5.76 5.96 -1.88
CA TRP A 115 6.16 4.92 -0.96
C TRP A 115 7.26 4.11 -1.61
N PHE A 116 8.44 4.10 -1.02
CA PHE A 116 9.58 3.40 -1.57
C PHE A 116 9.62 1.98 -1.05
N GLY A 117 9.66 1.05 -1.99
CA GLY A 117 9.94 -0.36 -1.74
C GLY A 117 11.27 -0.79 -2.34
N VAL A 118 11.65 -2.03 -2.06
CA VAL A 118 12.84 -2.68 -2.60
C VAL A 118 12.43 -3.74 -3.63
N SER A 119 12.66 -3.50 -4.91
CA SER A 119 12.22 -4.38 -6.00
C SER A 119 13.32 -5.16 -6.69
N LEU A 120 12.92 -6.29 -7.30
CA LEU A 120 13.73 -7.03 -8.27
C LEU A 120 13.12 -6.77 -9.67
N PRO A 121 13.83 -6.09 -10.60
CA PRO A 121 13.29 -5.58 -11.87
C PRO A 121 12.62 -6.59 -12.84
N GLN A 122 12.50 -7.87 -12.48
CA GLN A 122 12.02 -8.96 -13.35
C GLN A 122 11.24 -10.03 -12.57
N SER A 123 10.78 -9.72 -11.36
CA SER A 123 10.04 -10.67 -10.54
C SER A 123 8.74 -10.07 -10.05
N ASP A 124 7.63 -10.73 -10.36
CA ASP A 124 6.31 -10.51 -9.75
C ASP A 124 6.31 -10.78 -8.22
N LEU A 125 7.42 -11.27 -7.65
CA LEU A 125 7.57 -11.72 -6.26
C LEU A 125 8.65 -10.91 -5.55
N VAL A 126 8.36 -9.62 -5.35
CA VAL A 126 9.33 -8.64 -4.84
C VAL A 126 9.72 -8.86 -3.38
N ALA A 127 8.76 -9.09 -2.47
CA ALA A 127 9.03 -9.07 -1.02
C ALA A 127 9.89 -10.23 -0.54
N HIS A 128 9.78 -11.35 -1.24
CA HIS A 128 10.22 -12.61 -0.71
C HIS A 128 11.65 -12.91 -1.16
N GLY A 129 12.12 -12.43 -2.32
CA GLY A 129 13.35 -12.96 -2.91
C GLY A 129 14.68 -12.26 -2.61
N VAL A 130 14.74 -11.19 -1.84
CA VAL A 130 15.96 -10.36 -1.78
C VAL A 130 16.95 -10.86 -0.74
N LYS A 131 18.21 -11.13 -1.14
CA LYS A 131 19.28 -11.42 -0.17
C LYS A 131 19.64 -10.19 0.65
N ILE A 132 19.99 -10.41 1.92
CA ILE A 132 20.32 -9.36 2.87
C ILE A 132 21.53 -8.50 2.42
N GLU A 133 22.48 -9.07 1.68
CA GLU A 133 23.63 -8.35 1.13
C GLU A 133 23.22 -7.41 -0.02
N GLN A 134 22.29 -7.85 -0.88
CA GLN A 134 21.73 -7.02 -1.95
C GLN A 134 20.91 -5.88 -1.34
N PHE A 135 20.24 -6.15 -0.22
CA PHE A 135 19.49 -5.17 0.54
C PHE A 135 20.36 -4.06 1.15
N LYS A 136 21.56 -4.38 1.68
CA LYS A 136 22.49 -3.37 2.24
C LYS A 136 22.82 -2.24 1.25
N GLY A 137 23.01 -2.56 -0.03
CA GLY A 137 23.28 -1.56 -1.07
C GLY A 137 22.08 -0.65 -1.36
N ALA A 138 20.88 -1.23 -1.44
CA ALA A 138 19.63 -0.49 -1.64
C ALA A 138 19.33 0.45 -0.46
N TYR A 139 19.74 0.07 0.75
CA TYR A 139 19.48 0.85 1.94
C TYR A 139 20.12 2.23 1.96
N ALA A 140 21.34 2.35 1.43
CA ALA A 140 22.02 3.63 1.34
C ALA A 140 21.24 4.62 0.45
N ILE A 141 20.65 4.12 -0.63
CA ILE A 141 19.79 4.89 -1.54
C ILE A 141 18.51 5.31 -0.81
N PHE A 142 17.82 4.36 -0.19
CA PHE A 142 16.60 4.61 0.57
C PHE A 142 16.78 5.65 1.68
N ARG A 143 17.83 5.49 2.52
CA ARG A 143 18.20 6.43 3.58
C ARG A 143 18.49 7.82 3.03
N LYS A 144 19.22 7.91 1.91
CA LYS A 144 19.52 9.19 1.26
C LYS A 144 18.24 9.88 0.80
N THR A 145 17.34 9.17 0.13
CA THR A 145 16.05 9.72 -0.35
C THR A 145 15.22 10.29 0.80
N ILE A 146 15.04 9.54 1.89
CA ILE A 146 14.25 10.00 3.04
C ILE A 146 14.93 11.20 3.71
N ARG A 147 16.26 11.17 3.86
CA ARG A 147 17.03 12.28 4.44
C ARG A 147 16.88 13.56 3.61
N ASP A 148 17.00 13.45 2.30
CA ASP A 148 16.89 14.59 1.40
C ASP A 148 15.46 15.15 1.46
N ASN A 149 14.44 14.30 1.54
CA ASN A 149 13.07 14.73 1.74
C ASN A 149 12.83 15.39 3.09
N LEU A 150 13.37 14.86 4.19
CA LEU A 150 13.29 15.48 5.53
C LEU A 150 13.83 16.91 5.52
N ARG A 151 14.99 17.11 4.91
CA ARG A 151 15.62 18.43 4.79
C ARG A 151 14.78 19.39 3.95
N GLN A 152 14.25 18.92 2.82
CA GLN A 152 13.42 19.73 1.93
C GLN A 152 12.08 20.08 2.57
N ALA A 153 11.39 19.10 3.14
CA ALA A 153 10.06 19.26 3.71
C ALA A 153 10.10 20.11 4.99
N LEU A 154 11.00 19.82 5.94
CA LEU A 154 11.04 20.52 7.23
C LEU A 154 11.88 21.80 7.22
N LEU A 155 12.51 22.14 6.08
CA LEU A 155 13.43 23.27 5.96
C LEU A 155 14.60 23.24 6.97
N ILE A 156 15.01 22.04 7.39
CA ILE A 156 16.10 21.82 8.35
C ILE A 156 17.42 21.54 7.66
N LYS A 157 18.53 21.99 8.25
CA LYS A 157 19.89 21.77 7.72
C LYS A 157 20.43 20.37 8.01
N GLN A 158 20.04 19.78 9.14
CA GLN A 158 20.52 18.48 9.60
C GLN A 158 19.34 17.62 10.02
N THR A 159 19.37 16.34 9.64
CA THR A 159 18.38 15.36 10.09
C THR A 159 18.66 14.97 11.55
N PRO A 160 17.63 14.55 12.31
CA PRO A 160 17.81 14.09 13.68
C PRO A 160 18.87 12.97 13.76
N PRO A 161 19.79 13.00 14.74
CA PRO A 161 20.80 11.96 14.93
C PRO A 161 20.20 10.55 15.07
N LEU A 162 18.97 10.46 15.59
CA LEU A 162 18.23 9.22 15.73
C LEU A 162 18.04 8.51 14.39
N PHE A 163 17.60 9.23 13.36
CA PHE A 163 17.46 8.70 12.00
C PHE A 163 18.80 8.13 11.51
N ASP A 164 19.90 8.85 11.74
CA ASP A 164 21.21 8.41 11.28
C ASP A 164 21.75 7.20 12.04
N ALA A 165 21.40 7.07 13.31
CA ALA A 165 21.81 5.97 14.18
C ALA A 165 21.01 4.68 13.94
N LEU A 166 19.69 4.76 13.69
CA LEU A 166 18.86 3.59 13.38
C LEU A 166 19.32 2.86 12.09
N PHE A 167 20.12 3.55 11.26
CA PHE A 167 20.50 3.16 9.90
C PHE A 167 22.01 3.06 9.66
N ASP A 168 22.83 3.02 10.73
CA ASP A 168 24.27 2.82 10.62
C ASP A 168 24.64 1.32 10.62
N PHE A 169 24.49 0.70 9.46
CA PHE A 169 24.80 -0.72 9.26
C PHE A 169 26.29 -1.03 9.08
N ALA A 170 27.12 -0.01 8.86
CA ALA A 170 28.57 -0.19 8.73
C ALA A 170 29.20 -0.61 10.07
N ALA A 171 28.58 -0.24 11.19
CA ALA A 171 29.05 -0.59 12.53
C ALA A 171 28.80 -2.06 12.93
N ASN A 172 28.05 -2.86 12.16
CA ASN A 172 27.76 -4.25 12.55
C ASN A 172 27.69 -5.25 11.37
N PRO A 173 28.79 -5.97 11.08
CA PRO A 173 28.89 -6.85 9.91
C PRO A 173 27.97 -8.09 9.97
N SER A 174 27.45 -8.46 11.14
CA SER A 174 26.63 -9.66 11.40
C SER A 174 25.15 -9.55 11.01
N PHE A 175 24.83 -8.58 10.14
CA PHE A 175 23.49 -8.17 9.73
C PHE A 175 22.61 -9.32 9.18
N ARG A 176 21.79 -9.92 10.05
CA ARG A 176 20.64 -10.77 9.68
C ARG A 176 19.38 -9.98 10.01
N LEU A 177 18.55 -9.60 9.03
CA LEU A 177 17.43 -8.67 9.26
C LEU A 177 16.48 -9.13 10.38
N GLY A 178 16.29 -10.45 10.52
CA GLY A 178 15.47 -11.03 11.59
C GLY A 178 15.97 -10.75 13.01
N VAL A 179 17.25 -10.40 13.18
CA VAL A 179 17.87 -9.96 14.44
C VAL A 179 17.89 -8.44 14.54
N VAL A 180 18.02 -7.76 13.40
CA VAL A 180 18.16 -6.30 13.32
C VAL A 180 16.84 -5.60 13.61
N ALA A 181 15.72 -6.04 13.04
CA ALA A 181 14.46 -5.33 13.21
C ALA A 181 14.00 -5.29 14.69
N PRO A 182 14.00 -6.40 15.45
CA PRO A 182 13.73 -6.36 16.89
C PRO A 182 14.72 -5.48 17.65
N ARG A 183 16.01 -5.50 17.30
CA ARG A 183 17.03 -4.66 17.94
C ARG A 183 16.77 -3.18 17.72
N ILE A 184 16.56 -2.76 16.47
CA ILE A 184 16.27 -1.36 16.12
C ILE A 184 15.00 -0.90 16.84
N LEU A 185 13.96 -1.73 16.90
CA LEU A 185 12.74 -1.40 17.63
C LEU A 185 13.00 -1.24 19.14
N ARG A 186 13.78 -2.13 19.76
CA ARG A 186 14.18 -1.98 21.18
C ARG A 186 14.99 -0.70 21.40
N GLU A 187 15.99 -0.43 20.58
CA GLU A 187 16.79 0.80 20.66
C GLU A 187 15.92 2.06 20.48
N TYR A 188 14.92 2.01 19.61
CA TYR A 188 13.95 3.09 19.45
C TYR A 188 13.08 3.26 20.71
N LEU A 189 12.52 2.17 21.22
CA LEU A 189 11.70 2.16 22.44
C LEU A 189 12.46 2.68 23.66
N GLU A 190 13.70 2.23 23.86
CA GLU A 190 14.58 2.70 24.94
C GLU A 190 14.78 4.22 24.87
N LYS A 191 15.00 4.77 23.68
CA LYS A 191 15.14 6.22 23.47
C LYS A 191 13.84 6.97 23.71
N CYS A 192 12.70 6.36 23.41
CA CYS A 192 11.39 6.86 23.81
C CYS A 192 11.11 6.65 25.32
N GLY A 193 12.10 6.23 26.12
CA GLY A 193 12.00 6.03 27.57
C GLY A 193 11.15 4.82 27.97
N VAL A 194 10.97 3.85 27.07
CA VAL A 194 10.23 2.62 27.32
C VAL A 194 11.19 1.55 27.79
N THR A 195 10.89 0.93 28.94
CA THR A 195 11.69 -0.17 29.49
C THR A 195 11.18 -1.52 29.00
N GLU A 196 12.06 -2.53 28.94
CA GLU A 196 11.68 -3.91 28.61
C GLU A 196 10.62 -4.49 29.58
N SER A 197 10.53 -3.96 30.80
CA SER A 197 9.50 -4.35 31.77
C SER A 197 8.08 -3.91 31.38
N ARG A 198 7.94 -2.97 30.44
CA ARG A 198 6.63 -2.52 29.91
C ARG A 198 6.38 -2.97 28.48
N VAL A 199 7.43 -3.13 27.67
CA VAL A 199 7.29 -3.56 26.28
C VAL A 199 8.27 -4.69 25.99
N GLN A 200 7.72 -5.88 25.74
CA GLN A 200 8.46 -7.04 25.27
C GLN A 200 8.43 -7.06 23.74
N VAL A 201 9.60 -6.98 23.09
CA VAL A 201 9.73 -7.11 21.64
C VAL A 201 10.15 -8.53 21.28
N THR A 202 9.35 -9.19 20.46
CA THR A 202 9.63 -10.54 19.93
C THR A 202 9.43 -10.57 18.42
N THR A 203 9.76 -11.68 17.77
CA THR A 203 9.51 -11.90 16.34
C THR A 203 8.33 -12.85 16.14
N SER A 204 7.69 -12.80 14.97
CA SER A 204 6.69 -13.82 14.60
C SER A 204 7.27 -15.24 14.63
N LEU A 205 8.58 -15.39 14.40
CA LEU A 205 9.26 -16.69 14.48
C LEU A 205 9.39 -17.18 15.93
N GLU A 206 9.73 -16.30 16.87
CA GLU A 206 9.84 -16.64 18.29
C GLU A 206 8.45 -16.81 18.92
N ALA A 207 7.51 -15.91 18.62
CA ALA A 207 6.18 -15.92 19.18
C ALA A 207 5.34 -17.13 18.73
N TYR A 208 5.57 -17.61 17.50
CA TYR A 208 4.70 -18.61 16.85
C TYR A 208 5.44 -19.82 16.28
N GLY A 209 6.77 -19.87 16.33
CA GLY A 209 7.56 -20.95 15.72
C GLY A 209 7.50 -22.28 16.47
N GLU A 210 7.33 -22.23 17.78
CA GLU A 210 7.18 -23.41 18.65
C GLU A 210 5.72 -23.87 18.79
N CYS A 211 4.77 -23.24 18.09
CA CYS A 211 3.37 -23.63 18.18
C CYS A 211 3.22 -25.04 17.58
N GLU A 212 3.25 -26.08 18.43
CA GLU A 212 2.96 -27.46 18.08
C GLU A 212 1.50 -27.57 17.65
N ASP A 213 1.25 -27.24 16.38
CA ASP A 213 -0.10 -27.09 15.85
C ASP A 213 -0.74 -28.43 15.47
N GLU A 214 -0.42 -29.52 16.17
CA GLU A 214 -1.09 -30.82 15.99
C GLU A 214 -2.61 -30.72 16.24
N LYS A 215 -3.05 -29.67 16.94
CA LYS A 215 -4.46 -29.42 17.28
C LYS A 215 -5.03 -28.07 16.83
N GLY A 216 -4.27 -27.16 16.23
CA GLY A 216 -4.82 -25.85 15.83
C GLY A 216 -5.04 -25.71 14.33
N ILE A 217 -4.75 -24.53 13.80
CA ILE A 217 -5.34 -24.05 12.54
C ILE A 217 -4.85 -24.89 11.35
N LEU A 218 -3.56 -25.21 11.32
CA LEU A 218 -2.96 -26.05 10.26
C LEU A 218 -3.53 -27.46 10.29
N ALA A 219 -3.55 -28.13 11.45
CA ALA A 219 -4.11 -29.48 11.57
C ALA A 219 -5.56 -29.54 11.09
N ARG A 220 -6.36 -28.53 11.43
CA ARG A 220 -7.74 -28.41 10.92
C ARG A 220 -7.77 -28.26 9.39
N PHE A 221 -6.97 -27.34 8.82
CA PHE A 221 -6.83 -27.20 7.37
C PHE A 221 -6.45 -28.51 6.69
N LEU A 222 -5.57 -29.31 7.26
CA LEU A 222 -5.20 -30.61 6.69
C LEU A 222 -6.35 -31.63 6.79
N SER A 223 -7.04 -31.70 7.92
CA SER A 223 -8.15 -32.65 8.14
C SER A 223 -9.44 -32.33 7.37
N GLN A 224 -9.68 -31.06 7.06
CA GLN A 224 -10.91 -30.56 6.42
C GLN A 224 -10.60 -29.68 5.21
N TYR A 225 -9.55 -30.03 4.45
CA TYR A 225 -8.96 -29.19 3.42
C TYR A 225 -9.97 -28.58 2.45
N THR A 226 -10.78 -29.41 1.79
CA THR A 226 -11.74 -28.94 0.80
C THR A 226 -12.73 -27.94 1.38
N TYR A 227 -13.24 -28.22 2.59
CA TYR A 227 -14.18 -27.33 3.28
C TYR A 227 -13.52 -26.01 3.68
N LEU A 228 -12.40 -26.05 4.40
CA LEU A 228 -11.74 -24.85 4.92
C LEU A 228 -11.12 -23.98 3.83
N ARG A 229 -10.63 -24.58 2.74
CA ARG A 229 -10.21 -23.83 1.55
C ARG A 229 -11.38 -23.04 0.94
N ASN A 230 -12.55 -23.68 0.81
CA ASN A 230 -13.72 -23.01 0.25
C ASN A 230 -14.20 -21.87 1.16
N VAL A 231 -14.24 -22.10 2.48
CA VAL A 231 -14.59 -21.05 3.47
C VAL A 231 -13.56 -19.91 3.48
N TYR A 232 -12.27 -20.22 3.34
CA TYR A 232 -11.22 -19.20 3.18
C TYR A 232 -11.46 -18.36 1.93
N ASN A 233 -11.72 -18.99 0.79
CA ASN A 233 -11.96 -18.30 -0.48
C ASN A 233 -13.24 -17.46 -0.45
N GLU A 234 -14.28 -17.91 0.26
CA GLU A 234 -15.50 -17.13 0.51
C GLU A 234 -15.23 -15.93 1.42
N ALA A 235 -14.45 -16.10 2.48
CA ALA A 235 -14.14 -15.01 3.39
C ALA A 235 -13.33 -13.91 2.71
N ILE A 236 -12.38 -14.26 1.84
CA ILE A 236 -11.58 -13.25 1.11
C ILE A 236 -12.36 -12.57 -0.01
N SER A 237 -13.34 -13.23 -0.64
CA SER A 237 -14.12 -12.64 -1.73
C SER A 237 -15.09 -11.55 -1.24
N GLN A 238 -15.37 -11.51 0.06
CA GLN A 238 -16.14 -10.45 0.72
C GLN A 238 -15.31 -9.17 0.98
N GLY A 239 -13.99 -9.24 0.81
CA GLY A 239 -13.08 -8.12 1.04
C GLY A 239 -13.04 -7.11 -0.12
N GLN A 240 -12.66 -5.86 0.19
CA GLN A 240 -12.40 -4.84 -0.83
C GLN A 240 -11.02 -5.00 -1.50
N GLU A 241 -10.09 -5.69 -0.84
CA GLU A 241 -8.74 -5.94 -1.38
C GLU A 241 -8.67 -7.24 -2.18
N ALA A 242 -7.90 -7.22 -3.26
CA ALA A 242 -7.64 -8.37 -4.12
C ALA A 242 -6.68 -9.36 -3.45
N ILE A 243 -7.18 -10.16 -2.51
CA ILE A 243 -6.45 -11.29 -1.93
C ILE A 243 -6.56 -12.48 -2.87
N ALA A 244 -5.43 -13.11 -3.19
CA ALA A 244 -5.42 -14.30 -4.04
C ALA A 244 -6.19 -15.46 -3.37
N VAL A 245 -7.12 -16.05 -4.13
CA VAL A 245 -7.81 -17.30 -3.75
C VAL A 245 -6.83 -18.47 -3.70
N LEU A 246 -7.06 -19.39 -2.77
CA LEU A 246 -6.36 -20.66 -2.69
C LEU A 246 -6.84 -21.60 -3.80
N LYS A 247 -5.91 -22.10 -4.61
CA LYS A 247 -6.15 -23.15 -5.60
C LYS A 247 -6.16 -24.52 -4.93
N GLU A 248 -6.47 -25.57 -5.69
CA GLU A 248 -6.32 -26.93 -5.22
C GLU A 248 -4.84 -27.25 -4.94
N GLY A 249 -4.58 -27.84 -3.78
CA GLY A 249 -3.23 -28.07 -3.27
C GLY A 249 -2.66 -26.89 -2.47
N ASP A 250 -3.16 -25.65 -2.59
CA ASP A 250 -2.61 -24.52 -1.84
C ASP A 250 -2.98 -24.59 -0.35
N LEU A 251 -2.01 -24.33 0.54
CA LEU A 251 -2.26 -24.04 1.96
C LEU A 251 -1.95 -22.58 2.28
N PRO A 252 -2.74 -21.90 3.14
CA PRO A 252 -2.47 -20.53 3.58
C PRO A 252 -1.36 -20.47 4.65
N PHE A 253 -0.31 -21.28 4.48
CA PHE A 253 0.80 -21.45 5.41
C PHE A 253 2.14 -21.49 4.66
N TYR A 254 3.22 -21.27 5.39
CA TYR A 254 4.58 -21.51 4.91
C TYR A 254 5.42 -22.06 6.06
N ALA A 255 6.47 -22.80 5.72
CA ALA A 255 7.52 -23.16 6.65
C ALA A 255 8.70 -22.18 6.54
N VAL A 256 9.33 -21.90 7.67
CA VAL A 256 10.68 -21.33 7.71
C VAL A 256 11.66 -22.48 7.90
N VAL A 257 12.55 -22.67 6.94
CA VAL A 257 13.47 -23.82 6.87
C VAL A 257 14.90 -23.31 6.90
N ARG A 258 15.71 -23.80 7.83
CA ARG A 258 17.15 -23.58 7.87
C ARG A 258 17.85 -24.60 6.96
N LYS A 259 18.48 -24.13 5.88
CA LYS A 259 19.21 -24.99 4.95
C LYS A 259 20.45 -25.58 5.64
N TYR A 260 20.60 -26.90 5.64
CA TYR A 260 21.77 -27.56 6.26
C TYR A 260 23.10 -27.12 5.65
N ALA A 261 23.14 -26.94 4.32
CA ALA A 261 24.37 -26.61 3.60
C ALA A 261 24.84 -25.16 3.83
N THR A 262 23.91 -24.21 3.98
CA THR A 262 24.23 -22.77 4.01
C THR A 262 23.90 -22.09 5.34
N ASN A 263 23.18 -22.77 6.24
CA ASN A 263 22.60 -22.21 7.47
C ASN A 263 21.67 -20.99 7.21
N GLU A 264 21.23 -20.80 5.97
CA GLU A 264 20.30 -19.74 5.59
C GLU A 264 18.87 -20.14 5.94
N LEU A 265 18.07 -19.17 6.41
CA LEU A 265 16.63 -19.33 6.61
C LEU A 265 15.91 -19.06 5.28
N VAL A 266 15.08 -20.01 4.85
CA VAL A 266 14.26 -19.88 3.65
C VAL A 266 12.78 -20.09 3.96
N ARG A 267 11.92 -19.31 3.32
CA ARG A 267 10.48 -19.49 3.32
C ARG A 267 10.08 -20.50 2.25
N VAL A 268 9.34 -21.52 2.65
CA VAL A 268 8.83 -22.59 1.76
C VAL A 268 7.30 -22.56 1.84
N PRO A 269 6.58 -22.22 0.75
CA PRO A 269 5.11 -22.32 0.75
C PRO A 269 4.68 -23.77 1.00
N LEU A 270 3.58 -23.96 1.73
CA LEU A 270 3.07 -25.30 1.98
C LEU A 270 2.01 -25.67 0.95
N GLU A 271 2.06 -26.92 0.53
CA GLU A 271 1.06 -27.52 -0.36
C GLU A 271 0.45 -28.72 0.37
N TYR A 272 -0.85 -28.92 0.16
CA TYR A 272 -1.62 -30.05 0.66
C TYR A 272 -1.57 -31.22 -0.33
N GLN A 273 -1.33 -32.41 0.21
CA GLN A 273 -1.54 -33.69 -0.47
C GLN A 273 -2.58 -34.51 0.29
N SER A 274 -3.37 -35.30 -0.44
CA SER A 274 -4.44 -36.11 0.15
C SER A 274 -3.90 -37.01 1.28
N GLY A 275 -4.49 -36.89 2.47
CA GLY A 275 -4.07 -37.62 3.66
C GLY A 275 -2.83 -37.06 4.36
N ASP A 276 -2.45 -35.81 4.05
CA ASP A 276 -1.42 -35.09 4.82
C ASP A 276 -1.87 -34.92 6.28
N THR A 277 -0.91 -35.12 7.18
CA THR A 277 -0.98 -34.73 8.60
C THR A 277 0.10 -33.70 8.85
N VAL A 278 0.05 -32.99 9.99
CA VAL A 278 1.11 -32.04 10.36
C VAL A 278 2.48 -32.73 10.36
N HIS A 279 2.55 -33.95 10.91
CA HIS A 279 3.78 -34.75 10.90
C HIS A 279 4.28 -35.07 9.49
N ARG A 280 3.41 -35.58 8.60
CA ARG A 280 3.80 -35.90 7.21
C ARG A 280 4.27 -34.66 6.45
N LEU A 281 3.55 -33.56 6.61
CA LEU A 281 3.90 -32.27 6.01
C LEU A 281 5.27 -31.80 6.49
N ARG A 282 5.53 -31.81 7.81
CA ARG A 282 6.84 -31.48 8.40
C ARG A 282 7.95 -32.37 7.86
N THR A 283 7.75 -33.69 7.79
CA THR A 283 8.73 -34.64 7.26
C THR A 283 9.06 -34.37 5.80
N ARG A 284 8.06 -34.07 4.96
CA ARG A 284 8.28 -33.70 3.55
C ARG A 284 9.10 -32.42 3.42
N ILE A 285 8.82 -31.42 4.24
CA ILE A 285 9.55 -30.15 4.23
C ILE A 285 10.97 -30.32 4.78
N ALA A 286 11.16 -31.21 5.77
CA ALA A 286 12.46 -31.48 6.38
C ALA A 286 13.51 -32.01 5.39
N LEU A 287 13.08 -32.57 4.25
CA LEU A 287 13.96 -32.92 3.13
C LEU A 287 14.69 -31.69 2.55
N GLN A 288 14.16 -30.49 2.78
CA GLN A 288 14.73 -29.24 2.33
C GLN A 288 15.64 -28.56 3.36
N GLY A 289 15.70 -29.03 4.61
CA GLY A 289 16.44 -28.42 5.72
C GLY A 289 15.76 -28.62 7.08
N GLU A 290 16.29 -28.03 8.14
CA GLU A 290 15.65 -28.03 9.46
C GLU A 290 14.41 -27.13 9.44
N VAL A 291 13.23 -27.68 9.77
CA VAL A 291 11.99 -26.89 9.88
C VAL A 291 12.03 -26.11 11.20
N VAL A 292 12.30 -24.82 11.12
CA VAL A 292 12.37 -23.91 12.27
C VAL A 292 10.96 -23.54 12.77
N ALA A 293 10.03 -23.30 11.84
CA ALA A 293 8.66 -22.91 12.16
C ALA A 293 7.71 -23.21 11.02
N ILE A 294 6.42 -23.33 11.32
CA ILE A 294 5.32 -23.23 10.35
C ILE A 294 4.40 -22.10 10.77
N LEU A 295 4.18 -21.15 9.85
CA LEU A 295 3.46 -19.92 10.12
C LEU A 295 2.28 -19.76 9.15
N GLY A 296 1.19 -19.19 9.66
CA GLY A 296 0.04 -18.79 8.86
C GLY A 296 0.32 -17.58 7.97
N LYS A 297 -0.41 -17.45 6.86
CA LYS A 297 -0.47 -16.24 6.01
C LYS A 297 -1.80 -15.54 6.20
N ALA A 298 -1.85 -14.21 6.13
CA ALA A 298 -3.09 -13.42 6.12
C ALA A 298 -4.10 -13.80 7.24
N ILE A 299 -5.13 -14.59 6.93
CA ILE A 299 -6.18 -14.97 7.89
C ILE A 299 -5.64 -15.85 9.04
N PRO A 300 -5.04 -17.04 8.79
CA PRO A 300 -4.47 -17.86 9.86
C PRO A 300 -3.59 -17.13 10.89
N ILE A 301 -2.72 -16.21 10.47
CA ILE A 301 -1.85 -15.50 11.42
C ILE A 301 -2.65 -14.55 12.32
N ILE A 302 -3.65 -13.86 11.79
CA ILE A 302 -4.55 -13.00 12.59
C ILE A 302 -5.30 -13.84 13.62
N LEU A 303 -5.80 -15.01 13.24
CA LEU A 303 -6.48 -15.91 14.17
C LEU A 303 -5.54 -16.44 15.23
N THR A 304 -4.29 -16.77 14.90
CA THR A 304 -3.28 -17.15 15.89
C THR A 304 -3.02 -16.01 16.88
N ILE A 305 -2.88 -14.77 16.39
CA ILE A 305 -2.72 -13.58 17.26
C ILE A 305 -3.92 -13.44 18.19
N LEU A 306 -5.14 -13.43 17.65
CA LEU A 306 -6.39 -13.27 18.41
C LEU A 306 -6.63 -14.41 19.42
N ARG A 307 -6.07 -15.60 19.20
CA ARG A 307 -6.14 -16.72 20.16
C ARG A 307 -5.07 -16.65 21.25
N SER A 308 -4.02 -15.86 21.05
CA SER A 308 -2.89 -15.76 21.99
C SER A 308 -3.09 -14.70 23.08
N GLY A 309 -4.03 -13.77 22.89
CA GLY A 309 -4.39 -12.76 23.87
C GLY A 309 -5.09 -11.56 23.27
N PRO A 310 -5.56 -10.60 24.09
CA PRO A 310 -6.13 -9.35 23.62
C PRO A 310 -5.15 -8.62 22.71
N CYS A 311 -5.60 -8.21 21.53
CA CYS A 311 -4.73 -7.59 20.56
C CYS A 311 -5.07 -6.12 20.34
N VAL A 312 -4.09 -5.33 19.93
CA VAL A 312 -4.25 -3.93 19.54
C VAL A 312 -3.87 -3.81 18.07
N ILE A 313 -4.76 -3.20 17.31
CA ILE A 313 -4.59 -2.86 15.90
C ILE A 313 -4.64 -1.34 15.72
N PRO A 314 -4.03 -0.78 14.67
CA PRO A 314 -4.26 0.62 14.32
C PRO A 314 -5.72 0.84 13.89
N GLU A 315 -6.19 2.08 13.98
CA GLU A 315 -7.55 2.51 13.55
C GLU A 315 -7.96 2.03 12.15
N LYS A 316 -7.03 2.10 11.20
CA LYS A 316 -7.16 1.44 9.91
C LYS A 316 -6.44 0.12 9.96
N GLY A 317 -7.02 -0.82 10.71
CA GLY A 317 -6.49 -2.15 10.96
C GLY A 317 -6.14 -2.90 9.67
N SER A 318 -5.40 -3.99 9.83
CA SER A 318 -5.02 -4.85 8.69
C SER A 318 -6.25 -5.18 7.84
N PRO A 319 -6.15 -5.02 6.50
CA PRO A 319 -7.27 -5.25 5.60
C PRO A 319 -7.74 -6.71 5.59
N TYR A 320 -7.01 -7.61 6.25
CA TYR A 320 -7.31 -9.03 6.43
C TYR A 320 -8.19 -9.33 7.66
N ILE A 321 -8.41 -8.36 8.56
CA ILE A 321 -9.14 -8.58 9.81
C ILE A 321 -10.62 -8.93 9.57
N PRO A 322 -11.38 -8.17 8.77
CA PRO A 322 -12.78 -8.53 8.50
C PRO A 322 -12.95 -9.94 7.93
N GLN A 323 -12.04 -10.35 7.04
CA GLN A 323 -12.02 -11.67 6.40
C GLN A 323 -11.60 -12.74 7.40
N ALA A 324 -10.67 -12.45 8.32
CA ALA A 324 -10.31 -13.37 9.39
C ALA A 324 -11.49 -13.62 10.34
N LEU A 325 -12.22 -12.56 10.72
CA LEU A 325 -13.42 -12.68 11.55
C LEU A 325 -14.56 -13.39 10.81
N ALA A 326 -14.76 -13.10 9.53
CA ALA A 326 -15.74 -13.81 8.68
C ALA A 326 -15.40 -15.30 8.56
N PHE A 327 -14.13 -15.63 8.32
CA PHE A 327 -13.65 -17.01 8.30
C PHE A 327 -13.90 -17.70 9.64
N ALA A 328 -13.51 -17.09 10.77
CA ALA A 328 -13.73 -17.65 12.10
C ALA A 328 -15.22 -17.90 12.38
N LYS A 329 -16.09 -16.97 11.99
CA LYS A 329 -17.54 -17.09 12.11
C LYS A 329 -18.09 -18.27 11.30
N SER A 330 -17.65 -18.43 10.05
CA SER A 330 -18.10 -19.50 9.15
C SER A 330 -17.62 -20.89 9.58
N VAL A 331 -16.41 -21.00 10.14
CA VAL A 331 -15.87 -22.29 10.61
C VAL A 331 -16.50 -22.71 11.96
N GLY A 332 -16.79 -21.75 12.85
CA GLY A 332 -17.36 -22.04 14.17
C GLY A 332 -16.44 -22.83 15.12
N GLY A 333 -17.01 -23.35 16.22
CA GLY A 333 -16.27 -24.17 17.20
C GLY A 333 -15.19 -23.41 17.98
N GLU A 334 -13.99 -23.98 18.13
CA GLU A 334 -12.85 -23.40 18.87
C GLU A 334 -12.36 -22.05 18.32
N PHE A 335 -12.72 -21.70 17.08
CA PHE A 335 -12.49 -20.36 16.52
C PHE A 335 -13.43 -19.29 17.10
N LYS A 336 -14.35 -19.65 18.00
CA LYS A 336 -15.19 -18.70 18.76
C LYS A 336 -14.50 -18.08 19.96
N ALA A 337 -13.45 -18.72 20.49
CA ALA A 337 -12.70 -18.22 21.64
C ALA A 337 -11.59 -17.25 21.19
N LEU A 338 -11.95 -16.22 20.44
CA LEU A 338 -11.03 -15.13 20.10
C LEU A 338 -11.05 -14.11 21.24
N HIS A 339 -9.88 -13.61 21.61
CA HIS A 339 -9.77 -12.50 22.53
C HIS A 339 -10.25 -11.19 21.90
N GLU A 340 -10.52 -10.22 22.77
CA GLU A 340 -10.91 -8.88 22.38
C GLU A 340 -9.83 -8.22 21.52
N MET A 341 -10.29 -7.49 20.51
CA MET A 341 -9.45 -6.68 19.65
C MET A 341 -9.73 -5.23 20.01
N HIS A 342 -8.68 -4.50 20.32
CA HIS A 342 -8.74 -3.07 20.57
C HIS A 342 -8.16 -2.32 19.37
N THR A 343 -8.64 -1.11 19.19
CA THR A 343 -8.22 -0.19 18.16
C THR A 343 -7.54 1.02 18.80
N LEU A 344 -6.27 1.21 18.49
CA LEU A 344 -5.50 2.38 18.92
C LEU A 344 -5.61 3.48 17.86
N GLN A 345 -6.23 4.59 18.24
CA GLN A 345 -6.32 5.80 17.44
C GLN A 345 -5.21 6.75 17.91
N VAL A 346 -4.21 7.00 17.07
CA VAL A 346 -3.09 7.89 17.40
C VAL A 346 -3.35 9.34 17.01
N ASN A 347 -4.31 9.61 16.13
CA ASN A 347 -4.72 10.97 15.73
C ASN A 347 -3.53 11.85 15.30
N ALA A 348 -2.64 11.28 14.48
CA ALA A 348 -1.34 11.87 14.20
C ALA A 348 -1.42 13.23 13.51
N LEU A 349 -2.30 13.40 12.53
CA LEU A 349 -2.47 14.70 11.88
C LEU A 349 -3.12 15.71 12.81
N ASP A 350 -4.08 15.30 13.64
CA ASP A 350 -4.70 16.19 14.62
C ASP A 350 -3.71 16.72 15.65
N ALA A 351 -2.77 15.88 16.06
CA ALA A 351 -1.71 16.25 16.98
C ALA A 351 -0.82 17.39 16.43
N LEU A 352 -0.74 17.57 15.12
CA LEU A 352 0.02 18.70 14.54
C LEU A 352 -0.58 20.06 14.92
N ALA A 353 -1.86 20.13 15.32
CA ALA A 353 -2.49 21.37 15.79
C ALA A 353 -1.85 21.94 17.07
N ASP A 354 -1.13 21.10 17.82
CA ASP A 354 -0.43 21.47 19.07
C ASP A 354 1.07 21.68 18.86
N VAL A 355 1.55 21.59 17.63
CA VAL A 355 2.96 21.62 17.27
C VAL A 355 3.29 22.89 16.48
N ASP A 356 4.46 23.47 16.77
CA ASP A 356 4.97 24.59 15.99
C ASP A 356 5.99 24.11 14.95
N GLY A 357 5.92 24.68 13.75
CA GLY A 357 6.81 24.30 12.65
C GLY A 357 6.25 24.75 11.31
N ARG A 358 7.13 24.82 10.31
CA ARG A 358 6.75 25.09 8.92
C ARG A 358 7.30 24.01 8.02
N VAL A 359 6.49 23.61 7.04
CA VAL A 359 6.82 22.54 6.11
C VAL A 359 6.47 22.91 4.68
N VAL A 360 7.24 22.38 3.75
CA VAL A 360 6.90 22.35 2.33
C VAL A 360 6.17 21.05 2.06
N LEU A 361 4.93 21.17 1.58
CA LEU A 361 4.10 20.01 1.25
C LEU A 361 4.58 19.33 -0.04
N PRO A 362 4.33 18.03 -0.25
CA PRO A 362 4.48 17.38 -1.55
C PRO A 362 3.64 18.05 -2.65
N GLU A 363 4.07 17.92 -3.91
CA GLU A 363 3.43 18.58 -5.06
C GLU A 363 1.92 18.33 -5.13
N TYR A 364 1.48 17.09 -4.87
CA TYR A 364 0.07 16.72 -4.95
C TYR A 364 -0.80 17.42 -3.89
N LEU A 365 -0.23 17.77 -2.72
CA LEU A 365 -0.89 18.58 -1.69
C LEU A 365 -0.79 20.08 -1.98
N GLN A 366 0.30 20.54 -2.59
CA GLN A 366 0.49 21.96 -2.96
C GLN A 366 -0.59 22.47 -3.92
N ARG A 367 -1.18 21.60 -4.74
CA ARG A 367 -2.30 21.98 -5.63
C ARG A 367 -3.55 22.43 -4.85
N VAL A 368 -3.71 21.95 -3.63
CA VAL A 368 -4.86 22.27 -2.77
C VAL A 368 -4.50 23.32 -1.71
N TRP A 369 -3.29 23.25 -1.14
CA TRP A 369 -2.82 24.16 -0.09
C TRP A 369 -2.08 25.41 -0.60
N GLY A 370 -1.60 25.39 -1.83
CA GLY A 370 -0.65 26.37 -2.37
C GLY A 370 0.80 25.87 -2.31
N THR A 371 1.68 26.59 -3.02
CA THR A 371 3.08 26.21 -3.26
C THR A 371 4.06 26.72 -2.20
N GLY A 372 3.59 27.53 -1.26
CA GLY A 372 4.41 28.10 -0.19
C GLY A 372 4.56 27.16 1.03
N PRO A 373 5.54 27.41 1.92
CA PRO A 373 5.61 26.71 3.20
C PRO A 373 4.39 26.99 4.07
N VAL A 374 3.74 25.95 4.56
CA VAL A 374 2.58 26.01 5.47
C VAL A 374 3.01 25.72 6.90
N THR A 375 2.25 26.16 7.89
CA THR A 375 2.49 25.72 9.27
C THR A 375 1.96 24.31 9.48
N VAL A 376 2.65 23.50 10.29
CA VAL A 376 2.15 22.17 10.65
C VAL A 376 0.83 22.26 11.44
N ARG A 377 0.66 23.33 12.22
CA ARG A 377 -0.57 23.67 12.91
C ARG A 377 -1.76 23.80 11.95
N GLU A 378 -1.61 24.52 10.84
CA GLU A 378 -2.65 24.63 9.80
C GLU A 378 -3.00 23.26 9.22
N ILE A 379 -2.01 22.39 8.98
CA ILE A 379 -2.28 21.01 8.52
C ILE A 379 -3.17 20.30 9.54
N GLY A 380 -2.81 20.32 10.83
CA GLY A 380 -3.57 19.64 11.87
C GLY A 380 -4.98 20.18 12.06
N MET A 381 -5.20 21.48 11.86
CA MET A 381 -6.52 22.10 11.95
C MET A 381 -7.42 21.82 10.74
N HIS A 382 -6.85 21.69 9.54
CA HIS A 382 -7.64 21.68 8.31
C HIS A 382 -7.66 20.35 7.56
N TRP A 383 -6.78 19.38 7.85
CA TRP A 383 -6.61 18.18 7.00
C TRP A 383 -7.91 17.41 6.70
N ARG A 384 -8.86 17.35 7.64
CA ARG A 384 -10.17 16.72 7.44
C ARG A 384 -11.00 17.43 6.38
N GLU A 385 -11.10 18.76 6.48
CA GLU A 385 -11.84 19.58 5.54
C GLU A 385 -11.32 19.37 4.11
N MET A 386 -10.00 19.33 3.94
CA MET A 386 -9.40 19.08 2.62
C MET A 386 -9.56 17.63 2.17
N SER A 387 -9.53 16.67 3.08
CA SER A 387 -9.87 15.28 2.77
C SER A 387 -11.30 15.18 2.23
N GLU A 388 -12.27 15.86 2.85
CA GLU A 388 -13.66 15.91 2.40
C GLU A 388 -13.82 16.68 1.07
N GLN A 389 -13.13 17.81 0.91
CA GLN A 389 -13.12 18.56 -0.36
C GLN A 389 -12.52 17.72 -1.49
N ALA A 390 -11.40 17.04 -1.26
CA ALA A 390 -10.76 16.16 -2.24
C ALA A 390 -11.67 14.98 -2.61
N GLN A 391 -12.38 14.39 -1.64
CA GLN A 391 -13.36 13.35 -1.91
C GLN A 391 -14.49 13.87 -2.82
N ARG A 392 -15.08 15.03 -2.51
CA ARG A 392 -16.13 15.65 -3.35
C ARG A 392 -15.65 15.96 -4.76
N ARG A 393 -14.41 16.47 -4.90
CA ARG A 393 -13.80 16.69 -6.22
C ARG A 393 -13.59 15.40 -6.99
N ALA A 394 -13.13 14.33 -6.32
CA ALA A 394 -13.01 13.02 -6.96
C ALA A 394 -14.36 12.49 -7.48
N GLU A 395 -15.45 12.77 -6.76
CA GLU A 395 -16.81 12.44 -7.19
C GLU A 395 -17.25 13.28 -8.41
N GLN A 396 -16.94 14.58 -8.45
CA GLN A 396 -17.20 15.45 -9.60
C GLN A 396 -16.41 15.04 -10.86
N LEU A 397 -15.21 14.48 -10.67
CA LEU A 397 -14.37 13.96 -11.74
C LEU A 397 -14.76 12.53 -12.17
N SER A 398 -15.84 11.97 -11.62
CA SER A 398 -16.36 10.64 -11.97
C SER A 398 -17.44 10.73 -13.07
N GLY A 399 -17.64 9.65 -13.85
CA GLY A 399 -18.63 9.61 -14.94
C GLY A 399 -18.03 9.54 -16.35
N GLN A 400 -18.80 9.98 -17.35
CA GLN A 400 -18.32 10.01 -18.75
C GLN A 400 -17.34 11.17 -18.94
N LEU A 401 -16.39 11.02 -19.87
CA LEU A 401 -15.34 12.02 -20.09
C LEU A 401 -15.93 13.36 -20.50
N GLU A 402 -16.97 13.33 -21.34
CA GLU A 402 -17.63 14.50 -21.90
C GLU A 402 -18.23 15.41 -20.82
N ASP A 403 -18.77 14.82 -19.75
CA ASP A 403 -19.34 15.54 -18.61
C ASP A 403 -18.26 16.13 -17.69
N VAL A 404 -17.07 15.53 -17.69
CA VAL A 404 -15.94 15.90 -16.81
C VAL A 404 -15.02 16.94 -17.44
N ILE A 405 -14.96 17.05 -18.77
CA ILE A 405 -14.13 18.05 -19.47
C ILE A 405 -14.40 19.48 -18.98
N PRO A 406 -15.65 19.96 -18.83
CA PRO A 406 -15.92 21.29 -18.29
C PRO A 406 -15.31 21.50 -16.90
N VAL A 407 -15.46 20.51 -16.00
CA VAL A 407 -14.90 20.56 -14.64
C VAL A 407 -13.36 20.68 -14.68
N LEU A 408 -12.68 19.88 -15.50
CA LEU A 408 -11.23 19.94 -15.64
C LEU A 408 -10.73 21.30 -16.15
N ILE A 409 -11.52 21.96 -17.00
CA ILE A 409 -11.19 23.29 -17.53
C ILE A 409 -11.44 24.36 -16.46
N ASP A 410 -12.59 24.32 -15.80
CA ASP A 410 -13.00 25.31 -14.79
C ASP A 410 -12.08 25.26 -13.55
N GLU A 411 -11.60 24.08 -13.18
CA GLU A 411 -10.64 23.90 -12.08
C GLU A 411 -9.17 24.13 -12.52
N GLY A 412 -8.92 24.46 -13.78
CA GLY A 412 -7.59 24.84 -14.27
C GLY A 412 -6.62 23.68 -14.47
N TYR A 413 -7.09 22.43 -14.48
CA TYR A 413 -6.26 21.27 -14.84
C TYR A 413 -5.83 21.27 -16.31
N VAL A 414 -6.58 21.98 -17.16
CA VAL A 414 -6.33 22.10 -18.59
C VAL A 414 -6.03 23.55 -18.93
N GLY A 415 -4.85 23.82 -19.50
CA GLY A 415 -4.50 25.16 -19.96
C GLY A 415 -5.51 25.70 -20.98
N SER A 416 -5.77 27.00 -20.94
CA SER A 416 -6.76 27.68 -21.79
C SER A 416 -6.60 27.37 -23.28
N ASP A 417 -5.36 27.27 -23.75
CA ASP A 417 -5.03 27.02 -25.15
C ASP A 417 -5.39 25.60 -25.57
N ILE A 418 -5.08 24.61 -24.73
CA ILE A 418 -5.42 23.19 -24.97
C ILE A 418 -6.95 23.03 -24.95
N ALA A 419 -7.62 23.66 -23.99
CA ALA A 419 -9.07 23.66 -23.90
C ALA A 419 -9.72 24.28 -25.15
N ALA A 420 -9.19 25.40 -25.65
CA ALA A 420 -9.69 26.05 -26.86
C ALA A 420 -9.48 25.19 -28.12
N GLN A 421 -8.30 24.59 -28.28
CA GLN A 421 -8.00 23.69 -29.39
C GLN A 421 -8.90 22.44 -29.37
N ALA A 422 -9.06 21.82 -28.19
CA ALA A 422 -9.93 20.67 -28.00
C ALA A 422 -11.39 20.99 -28.37
N ARG A 423 -11.93 22.11 -27.86
CA ARG A 423 -13.29 22.55 -28.21
C ARG A 423 -13.47 22.75 -29.72
N SER A 424 -12.48 23.36 -30.38
CA SER A 424 -12.50 23.57 -31.83
C SER A 424 -12.54 22.23 -32.59
N VAL A 425 -11.69 21.27 -32.21
CA VAL A 425 -11.65 19.95 -32.85
C VAL A 425 -12.94 19.16 -32.60
N LEU A 426 -13.42 19.12 -31.36
CA LEU A 426 -14.65 18.40 -31.01
C LEU A 426 -15.88 19.01 -31.69
N ALA A 427 -15.95 20.34 -31.81
CA ALA A 427 -17.01 21.02 -32.56
C ALA A 427 -16.99 20.64 -34.04
N ARG A 428 -15.80 20.58 -34.67
CA ARG A 428 -15.66 20.15 -36.07
C ARG A 428 -16.05 18.68 -36.27
N VAL A 429 -15.75 17.79 -35.31
CA VAL A 429 -16.18 16.38 -35.35
C VAL A 429 -17.70 16.29 -35.26
N ALA A 430 -18.32 17.02 -34.33
CA ALA A 430 -19.77 17.04 -34.15
C ALA A 430 -20.48 17.56 -35.42
N ASP A 431 -19.96 18.62 -36.02
CA ASP A 431 -20.48 19.20 -37.26
C ASP A 431 -20.37 18.22 -38.44
N TYR A 432 -19.21 17.57 -38.63
CA TYR A 432 -19.05 16.51 -39.63
C TYR A 432 -20.06 15.37 -39.44
N ASN A 433 -20.18 14.86 -38.21
CA ASN A 433 -21.10 13.76 -37.90
C ASN A 433 -22.57 14.15 -38.15
N SER A 434 -22.94 15.39 -37.80
CA SER A 434 -24.28 15.93 -38.05
C SER A 434 -24.58 16.00 -39.55
N LYS A 435 -23.67 16.60 -40.34
CA LYS A 435 -23.80 16.71 -41.80
C LYS A 435 -23.83 15.35 -42.49
N MET A 436 -22.97 14.41 -42.08
CA MET A 436 -23.00 13.04 -42.59
C MET A 436 -24.32 12.33 -42.25
N GLY A 437 -24.82 12.49 -41.03
CA GLY A 437 -26.12 11.96 -40.63
C GLY A 437 -27.29 12.58 -41.40
N GLU A 438 -27.19 13.83 -41.83
CA GLU A 438 -28.15 14.46 -42.74
C GLU A 438 -28.08 13.85 -44.14
N VAL A 439 -26.87 13.74 -44.73
CA VAL A 439 -26.65 13.11 -46.05
C VAL A 439 -27.32 11.74 -46.15
N PHE A 440 -27.14 10.88 -45.15
CA PHE A 440 -27.74 9.55 -45.16
C PHE A 440 -29.26 9.55 -44.95
N ARG A 441 -29.83 10.58 -44.31
CA ARG A 441 -31.27 10.67 -44.06
C ARG A 441 -32.03 11.33 -45.20
N THR A 442 -31.46 12.33 -45.86
CA THR A 442 -32.20 13.21 -46.78
C THR A 442 -31.89 12.97 -48.25
N LEU A 443 -30.69 12.48 -48.59
CA LEU A 443 -30.27 12.35 -49.99
C LEU A 443 -30.56 10.94 -50.57
N PRO A 444 -30.99 10.86 -51.85
CA PRO A 444 -31.03 9.62 -52.61
C PRO A 444 -29.68 8.90 -52.65
N LYS A 445 -29.67 7.55 -52.68
CA LYS A 445 -28.44 6.72 -52.61
C LYS A 445 -27.40 7.07 -53.68
N ASP A 446 -27.85 7.43 -54.88
CA ASP A 446 -27.02 7.85 -56.01
C ASP A 446 -26.31 9.19 -55.77
N GLN A 447 -26.83 10.04 -54.87
CA GLN A 447 -26.25 11.33 -54.52
C GLN A 447 -25.40 11.28 -53.23
N GLN A 448 -25.63 10.29 -52.36
CA GLN A 448 -24.93 10.16 -51.09
C GLN A 448 -23.40 10.09 -51.23
N GLN A 449 -22.90 9.36 -52.22
CA GLN A 449 -21.46 9.15 -52.39
C GLN A 449 -20.72 10.44 -52.79
N SER A 450 -21.26 11.21 -53.74
CA SER A 450 -20.66 12.50 -54.14
C SER A 450 -20.60 13.48 -52.97
N ARG A 451 -21.70 13.59 -52.20
CA ARG A 451 -21.77 14.51 -51.07
C ARG A 451 -20.87 14.07 -49.91
N LYS A 452 -20.74 12.77 -49.68
CA LYS A 452 -19.75 12.22 -48.74
C LYS A 452 -18.32 12.59 -49.16
N ASP A 453 -17.97 12.43 -50.43
CA ASP A 453 -16.60 12.73 -50.91
C ASP A 453 -16.26 14.24 -50.84
N GLU A 454 -17.26 15.12 -50.92
CA GLU A 454 -17.10 16.55 -50.62
C GLU A 454 -16.82 16.79 -49.13
N LEU A 455 -17.66 16.24 -48.24
CA LEU A 455 -17.47 16.38 -46.79
C LEU A 455 -16.15 15.75 -46.33
N ASP A 456 -15.75 14.61 -46.88
CA ASP A 456 -14.49 13.96 -46.54
C ASP A 456 -13.28 14.81 -46.97
N ARG A 457 -13.36 15.54 -48.10
CA ARG A 457 -12.32 16.49 -48.53
C ARG A 457 -12.28 17.74 -47.64
N GLU A 458 -13.43 18.28 -47.28
CA GLU A 458 -13.55 19.49 -46.44
C GLU A 458 -13.05 19.24 -45.01
N TYR A 459 -13.47 18.13 -44.39
CA TYR A 459 -13.20 17.87 -42.98
C TYR A 459 -11.94 17.03 -42.74
N GLN A 460 -11.49 16.26 -43.74
CA GLN A 460 -10.43 15.28 -43.58
C GLN A 460 -10.68 14.36 -42.35
N PRO A 461 -11.80 13.62 -42.32
CA PRO A 461 -12.33 13.00 -41.10
C PRO A 461 -11.34 12.04 -40.45
N LYS A 462 -10.47 11.37 -41.23
CA LYS A 462 -9.40 10.52 -40.67
C LYS A 462 -8.42 11.31 -39.78
N VAL A 463 -7.99 12.49 -40.25
CA VAL A 463 -7.08 13.37 -39.48
C VAL A 463 -7.83 13.94 -38.28
N LEU A 464 -9.05 14.44 -38.52
CA LEU A 464 -9.86 15.07 -37.48
C LEU A 464 -10.20 14.10 -36.33
N LEU A 465 -10.64 12.88 -36.65
CA LEU A 465 -10.91 11.82 -35.67
C LEU A 465 -9.64 11.40 -34.93
N ARG A 466 -8.48 11.35 -35.60
CA ARG A 466 -7.20 11.04 -34.95
C ARG A 466 -6.78 12.13 -33.98
N VAL A 467 -6.94 13.39 -34.35
CA VAL A 467 -6.64 14.53 -33.46
C VAL A 467 -7.62 14.55 -32.27
N ALA A 468 -8.90 14.28 -32.50
CA ALA A 468 -9.88 14.14 -31.44
C ALA A 468 -9.52 13.00 -30.48
N GLU A 469 -9.10 11.84 -30.99
CA GLU A 469 -8.64 10.70 -30.18
C GLU A 469 -7.44 11.08 -29.30
N VAL A 470 -6.47 11.84 -29.84
CA VAL A 470 -5.33 12.35 -29.06
C VAL A 470 -5.82 13.28 -27.94
N PHE A 471 -6.70 14.25 -28.25
CA PHE A 471 -7.26 15.13 -27.22
C PHE A 471 -8.01 14.35 -26.15
N SER A 472 -8.92 13.44 -26.53
CA SER A 472 -9.66 12.62 -25.58
C SER A 472 -8.72 11.81 -24.70
N GLY A 473 -7.65 11.21 -25.24
CA GLY A 473 -6.67 10.49 -24.42
C GLY A 473 -5.84 11.40 -23.50
N GLN A 474 -5.53 12.63 -23.90
CA GLN A 474 -4.91 13.63 -23.02
C GLN A 474 -5.86 14.07 -21.89
N PHE A 475 -7.15 14.28 -22.18
CA PHE A 475 -8.13 14.55 -21.12
C PHE A 475 -8.29 13.38 -20.16
N GLU A 476 -8.31 12.13 -20.63
CA GLU A 476 -8.32 10.96 -19.75
C GLU A 476 -7.07 10.92 -18.86
N ARG A 477 -5.89 11.27 -19.39
CA ARG A 477 -4.67 11.37 -18.58
C ARG A 477 -4.82 12.43 -17.50
N ILE A 478 -5.20 13.64 -17.88
CA ILE A 478 -5.35 14.77 -16.93
C ILE A 478 -6.39 14.43 -15.87
N ARG A 479 -7.52 13.84 -16.28
CA ARG A 479 -8.55 13.32 -15.38
C ARG A 479 -8.00 12.28 -14.42
N ALA A 480 -7.24 11.31 -14.93
CA ALA A 480 -6.66 10.26 -14.09
C ALA A 480 -5.63 10.82 -13.11
N GLU A 481 -4.84 11.83 -13.50
CA GLU A 481 -3.88 12.52 -12.62
C GLU A 481 -4.62 13.31 -11.53
N ALA A 482 -5.65 14.05 -11.91
CA ALA A 482 -6.49 14.78 -10.97
C ALA A 482 -7.19 13.84 -9.98
N LEU A 483 -7.79 12.74 -10.46
CA LEU A 483 -8.38 11.70 -9.62
C LEU A 483 -7.34 11.06 -8.71
N ARG A 484 -6.14 10.76 -9.21
CA ARG A 484 -5.05 10.21 -8.41
C ARG A 484 -4.68 11.15 -7.27
N ASP A 485 -4.53 12.44 -7.53
CA ASP A 485 -4.20 13.41 -6.49
C ASP A 485 -5.32 13.53 -5.47
N MET A 486 -6.58 13.66 -5.92
CA MET A 486 -7.73 13.77 -5.01
C MET A 486 -7.90 12.51 -4.14
N ILE A 487 -7.81 11.32 -4.74
CA ILE A 487 -7.87 10.05 -4.00
C ILE A 487 -6.66 9.90 -3.08
N GLY A 488 -5.48 10.28 -3.57
CA GLY A 488 -4.24 10.32 -2.81
C GLY A 488 -4.40 11.17 -1.54
N ILE A 489 -5.00 12.35 -1.63
CA ILE A 489 -5.25 13.24 -0.49
C ILE A 489 -6.12 12.54 0.56
N PHE A 490 -7.36 12.17 0.22
CA PHE A 490 -8.29 11.70 1.25
C PHE A 490 -7.94 10.31 1.78
N ARG A 491 -7.27 9.46 0.98
CA ARG A 491 -6.80 8.16 1.47
C ARG A 491 -5.53 8.30 2.29
N SER A 492 -4.53 8.98 1.75
CA SER A 492 -3.20 9.03 2.37
C SER A 492 -3.23 9.86 3.64
N LEU A 493 -3.91 11.02 3.68
CA LEU A 493 -3.99 11.80 4.92
C LEU A 493 -4.69 11.02 6.03
N ALA A 494 -5.83 10.41 5.72
CA ALA A 494 -6.52 9.58 6.70
C ALA A 494 -5.70 8.34 7.08
N TYR A 495 -4.83 7.83 6.21
CA TYR A 495 -3.89 6.77 6.55
C TYR A 495 -2.77 7.25 7.48
N TRP A 496 -2.13 8.37 7.13
CA TRP A 496 -1.09 9.03 7.92
C TRP A 496 -1.58 9.40 9.32
N ASN A 497 -2.85 9.79 9.45
CA ASN A 497 -3.45 10.07 10.75
C ASN A 497 -3.46 8.85 11.67
N CYS A 498 -3.58 7.64 11.10
CA CYS A 498 -3.65 6.39 11.85
C CYS A 498 -2.28 5.69 11.96
N ARG A 499 -1.39 5.89 10.99
CA ARG A 499 -0.09 5.20 10.88
C ARG A 499 1.01 6.18 10.43
N PRO A 500 1.41 7.14 11.28
CA PRO A 500 2.50 8.04 10.96
C PRO A 500 3.82 7.26 10.95
N PHE A 501 4.73 7.65 10.07
CA PHE A 501 6.09 7.12 10.06
C PHE A 501 6.91 7.73 11.20
N ALA A 502 7.54 6.89 12.04
CA ALA A 502 8.28 7.32 13.23
C ALA A 502 9.36 8.34 12.89
N THR A 503 10.05 8.16 11.76
CA THR A 503 11.09 9.08 11.31
C THR A 503 10.59 10.51 11.10
N TRP A 504 9.33 10.69 10.69
CA TRP A 504 8.71 12.00 10.55
C TRP A 504 8.23 12.57 11.88
N VAL A 505 7.69 11.70 12.75
CA VAL A 505 7.29 12.09 14.11
C VAL A 505 8.48 12.61 14.90
N ASP A 506 9.62 11.91 14.83
CA ASP A 506 10.85 12.29 15.53
C ASP A 506 11.49 13.57 14.96
N ALA A 507 11.27 13.85 13.68
CA ALA A 507 11.89 14.99 13.01
C ALA A 507 11.17 16.31 13.27
N LEU A 508 9.93 16.27 13.77
CA LEU A 508 9.16 17.44 14.14
C LEU A 508 9.01 17.54 15.67
N PRO A 509 9.76 18.45 16.33
CA PRO A 509 9.76 18.56 17.79
C PRO A 509 8.35 18.75 18.38
N GLY A 510 8.00 18.00 19.42
CA GLY A 510 6.71 18.09 20.11
C GLY A 510 5.59 17.26 19.48
N TRP A 511 5.77 16.74 18.26
CA TRP A 511 4.70 15.96 17.60
C TRP A 511 4.44 14.63 18.30
N TYR A 512 5.50 13.96 18.73
CA TYR A 512 5.41 12.72 19.50
C TYR A 512 4.58 12.88 20.79
N GLU A 513 4.85 13.94 21.55
CA GLU A 513 4.13 14.27 22.78
C GLU A 513 2.67 14.61 22.52
N ALA A 514 2.40 15.39 21.47
CA ALA A 514 1.04 15.74 21.07
C ALA A 514 0.22 14.51 20.66
N ILE A 515 0.84 13.57 19.94
CA ILE A 515 0.19 12.28 19.59
C ILE A 515 -0.17 11.52 20.86
N ARG A 516 0.77 11.37 21.79
CA ARG A 516 0.54 10.64 23.04
C ARG A 516 -0.59 11.23 23.87
N ALA A 517 -0.70 12.55 23.90
CA ALA A 517 -1.77 13.25 24.61
C ALA A 517 -3.16 13.03 23.99
N ARG A 518 -3.23 12.69 22.70
CA ARG A 518 -4.48 12.48 21.93
C ARG A 518 -4.79 11.02 21.63
N ALA A 519 -3.87 10.10 21.95
CA ALA A 519 -4.06 8.70 21.65
C ALA A 519 -5.20 8.11 22.48
N THR A 520 -6.08 7.35 21.84
CA THR A 520 -7.22 6.69 22.49
C THR A 520 -7.26 5.22 22.13
N LEU A 521 -7.65 4.39 23.11
CA LEU A 521 -7.88 2.97 22.92
C LEU A 521 -9.39 2.71 22.93
N THR A 522 -9.88 2.08 21.87
CA THR A 522 -11.29 1.69 21.70
C THR A 522 -11.38 0.17 21.53
N THR A 523 -12.54 -0.42 21.80
CA THR A 523 -12.80 -1.85 21.59
C THR A 523 -13.62 -2.05 20.34
#